data_AF-A0A524JJY4-F1
#
_entry.id   AF-A0A524JJY4-F1
#
_cell.length_a   1.000
_cell.length_b   1.000
_cell.length_c   1.000
_cell.angle_alpha   90.00
_cell.angle_beta   90.00
_cell.angle_gamma   90.00
#
_symmetry.space_group_name_H-M   'P 1'
#
loop_
_entity.id
_entity.type
_entity.pdbx_description
1 polymer ?
#
loop_
_entity_poly.entity_id
_entity_poly.type
_entity_poly.pdbx_seq_one_letter_code
_entity_poly.pdbx_strand_id
1 'polypeptide(L)' 'MGLIVQKYGGTSVSNLEKIRVVAEHVINTKEKGNDVLVVVSAMAGE' A
#
# COMPACT_ATOMS: atom_id res chain seq x y z
N MET A 1 -16.34 8.13 -4.94
CA MET A 1 -16.36 7.64 -3.55
C MET A 1 -16.70 6.16 -3.57
N GLY A 2 -15.78 5.32 -3.09
CA GLY A 2 -15.94 3.86 -3.05
C GLY A 2 -14.97 3.23 -2.05
N LEU A 3 -15.20 1.96 -1.72
CA LEU A 3 -14.30 1.16 -0.88
C LEU A 3 -13.29 0.44 -1.77
N ILE A 4 -12.01 0.78 -1.63
CA ILE A 4 -10.90 0.20 -2.40
C ILE A 4 -10.05 -0.67 -1.48
N VAL A 5 -9.82 -1.91 -1.90
CA VAL A 5 -8.88 -2.82 -1.23
C VAL A 5 -7.58 -2.84 -2.01
N GLN A 6 -6.47 -2.49 -1.36
CA GLN A 6 -5.14 -2.51 -1.95
C GLN A 6 -4.30 -3.60 -1.29
N LYS A 7 -3.81 -4.56 -2.09
CA LYS A 7 -2.92 -5.62 -1.61
C LYS A 7 -1.51 -5.42 -2.14
N TYR A 8 -0.53 -5.46 -1.25
CA TYR A 8 0.89 -5.39 -1.59
C TYR A 8 1.60 -6.68 -1.17
N GLY A 9 2.37 -7.26 -2.10
CA GLY A 9 3.18 -8.46 -1.82
C GLY A 9 4.47 -8.11 -1.07
N GLY A 10 5.16 -9.13 -0.54
CA GLY A 10 6.39 -8.91 0.24
C GLY A 10 7.50 -8.19 -0.53
N THR A 11 7.57 -8.38 -1.86
CA THR A 11 8.50 -7.66 -2.74
C THR A 11 8.16 -6.18 -2.91
N SER A 12 6.89 -5.79 -2.74
CA SER A 12 6.42 -4.40 -2.75
C SER A 12 6.70 -3.68 -1.43
N VAL A 13 7.05 -4.42 -0.37
CA VAL A 13 7.39 -3.87 0.95
C VAL A 13 8.76 -4.34 1.41
N SER A 14 9.67 -4.71 0.50
CA SER A 14 10.95 -5.36 0.85
C SER A 14 11.96 -4.44 1.54
N ASN A 15 11.75 -3.13 1.54
CA ASN A 15 12.60 -2.16 2.22
C ASN A 15 11.82 -0.87 2.54
N LEU A 16 12.43 0.03 3.30
CA LEU A 16 11.80 1.28 3.74
C LEU A 16 11.42 2.22 2.58
N GLU A 17 12.21 2.27 1.52
CA GLU A 17 11.92 3.10 0.34
C GLU A 17 10.65 2.63 -0.37
N LYS A 18 10.54 1.31 -0.60
CA LYS A 18 9.33 0.72 -1.19
C LYS A 18 8.10 0.88 -0.32
N ILE A 19 8.25 0.78 1.00
CA ILE A 19 7.14 1.05 1.93
C ILE A 19 6.66 2.50 1.81
N ARG A 20 7.57 3.48 1.65
CA ARG A 20 7.19 4.88 1.38
C ARG A 20 6.42 5.03 0.08
N VAL A 21 6.87 4.40 -1.00
CA VAL A 21 6.16 4.40 -2.29
C VAL A 21 4.75 3.79 -2.15
N VAL A 22 4.62 2.67 -1.43
CA VAL A 22 3.31 2.07 -1.12
C VAL A 22 2.41 3.05 -0.36
N ALA A 23 2.95 3.75 0.64
CA ALA A 23 2.19 4.73 1.40
C ALA A 23 1.69 5.90 0.52
N GLU A 24 2.52 6.43 -0.38
CA GLU A 24 2.12 7.48 -1.33
C GLU A 24 0.96 7.01 -2.23
N HIS A 25 0.98 5.75 -2.68
CA HIS A 25 -0.11 5.19 -3.48
C HIS A 25 -1.44 5.10 -2.71
N VAL A 26 -1.37 4.71 -1.42
CA VAL A 26 -2.53 4.64 -0.53
C VAL A 26 -3.11 6.04 -0.29
N ILE A 27 -2.25 7.01 0.03
CA ILE A 27 -2.63 8.42 0.25
C ILE A 27 -3.30 8.99 -1.00
N ASN A 28 -2.68 8.85 -2.17
CA ASN A 28 -3.25 9.32 -3.43
C ASN A 28 -4.64 8.70 -3.71
N THR A 29 -4.88 7.47 -3.26
CA THR A 29 -6.19 6.82 -3.42
C THR A 29 -7.22 7.36 -2.44
N LYS A 30 -6.81 7.64 -1.19
CA LYS A 30 -7.65 8.27 -0.17
C LYS A 30 -8.03 9.70 -0.56
N GLU A 31 -7.08 10.49 -1.08
CA GLU A 31 -7.29 11.87 -1.53
C GLU A 31 -8.27 11.98 -2.71
N LYS A 32 -8.39 10.93 -3.52
CA LYS A 32 -9.44 10.82 -4.56
C LYS A 32 -10.84 10.55 -3.99
N GLY A 33 -11.01 10.60 -2.67
CA GLY A 33 -12.29 10.44 -1.98
C GLY A 33 -12.74 8.98 -1.84
N ASN A 34 -11.79 8.04 -1.75
CA ASN A 34 -12.09 6.63 -1.50
C ASN A 34 -11.79 6.24 -0.06
N ASP A 35 -12.53 5.28 0.48
CA ASP A 35 -12.09 4.57 1.68
C ASP A 35 -11.16 3.44 1.27
N VAL A 36 -10.03 3.30 1.98
CA VAL A 36 -8.95 2.40 1.56
C VAL A 36 -8.66 1.41 2.68
N LEU A 37 -8.78 0.12 2.36
CA LEU A 37 -8.30 -0.97 3.21
C LEU A 37 -7.03 -1.55 2.58
N VAL A 38 -5.96 -1.63 3.36
CA VAL A 38 -4.65 -2.08 2.88
C VAL A 38 -4.29 -3.41 3.52
N VAL A 39 -3.90 -4.39 2.69
CA VAL A 39 -3.37 -5.68 3.13
C VAL A 39 -1.94 -5.82 2.65
N VAL A 40 -1.01 -6.13 3.54
CA VAL A 40 0.40 -6.37 3.20
C VAL A 40 0.83 -7.76 3.63
N SER A 41 1.71 -8.37 2.84
CA SER A 41 2.48 -9.55 3.27
C SER A 41 3.68 -9.12 4.11
N ALA A 42 4.31 -10.07 4.82
CA ALA A 42 5.62 -9.85 5.44
C ALA A 42 6.65 -9.39 4.39
N MET A 43 7.64 -8.62 4.83
CA MET A 43 8.72 -8.13 3.96
C MET A 43 9.49 -9.32 3.36
N ALA A 44 9.73 -9.30 2.05
CA ALA A 44 10.50 -10.34 1.39
C ALA A 44 12.00 -10.03 1.43
N GLY A 45 12.82 -11.03 1.77
CA GLY A 45 14.27 -10.91 1.84
C GLY A 45 14.72 -10.28 3.15
N GLU A 46 14.82 -11.11 4.19
CA GLU A 46 15.82 -10.92 5.24
C GLU A 46 17.19 -11.39 4.74
#